data_AF-A0A315Z9J8-F1
#
_entry.id   AF-A0A315Z9J8-F1
#
_cell.length_a   1.000
_cell.length_b   1.000
_cell.length_c   1.000
_cell.angle_alpha   90.00
_cell.angle_beta   90.00
_cell.angle_gamma   90.00
#
_symmetry.space_group_name_H-M   'P 1'
#
loop_
_entity.id
_entity.type
_entity.pdbx_description
1 polymer ?
#
loop_
_entity_poly.entity_id
_entity_poly.type
_entity_poly.pdbx_seq_one_letter_code
_entity_poly.pdbx_strand_id
1 'polypeptide(L)'
;MKNLALISFLLLTAFFTSCDLLESSEDDVQLDLEFDLSGAQAIMLQNSSSNGRVSGTTTNLFKVDTEGNVSPVVDDVSVYLVRTLPKGLYIEIYVGSNRKRFYALFDNSFTEIKEKVGNYFLGANENGDLVFSDFSIFRFDSKTIEKPQTTLSDPSVQSLSRNLAVITDYSIFQVFNTVSNVRYNIQGCNGPQVEAFMGNEKALVNDCTNEAIMDMTDGSRTGIEEFSQWNHETLPLEEGIIVLTQGRGGSNFYGLSLVTAEGNRTFLTDDIFQPGSTTCSNCGDPNTVLYGAEQFLVIRELNKVSVVDRNNNNIVTSILDGLNVTNISLEGTLVYYLAEDNMGTPITGVYDLSNGENTVLDNQTQYDDIQTF
;
A
#
# COMPACT_ATOMS: atom_id res chain seq x y z
N MET A 1 74.65 6.85 29.10
CA MET A 1 74.83 5.63 29.92
C MET A 1 73.47 5.04 30.22
N LYS A 2 73.35 3.71 30.30
CA LYS A 2 72.29 2.90 30.97
C LYS A 2 70.82 3.34 30.73
N ASN A 3 70.04 2.57 29.97
CA ASN A 3 69.30 1.36 30.41
C ASN A 3 68.17 1.68 31.40
N LEU A 4 67.04 0.97 31.49
CA LEU A 4 66.29 0.00 30.68
C LEU A 4 65.34 -0.68 31.69
N ALA A 5 64.02 -0.65 31.49
CA ALA A 5 62.99 -1.50 32.16
C ALA A 5 62.93 -1.45 33.73
N LEU A 6 61.89 -1.85 34.46
CA LEU A 6 60.79 -2.84 34.38
C LEU A 6 59.44 -2.11 34.67
N ILE A 7 58.26 -2.49 34.14
CA ILE A 7 57.43 -3.70 34.39
C ILE A 7 56.97 -3.80 35.86
N SER A 8 55.69 -3.98 36.24
CA SER A 8 54.34 -3.87 35.60
C SER A 8 53.31 -3.70 36.77
N PHE A 9 52.01 -4.03 36.82
CA PHE A 9 51.03 -4.79 36.02
C PHE A 9 49.58 -4.42 36.48
N LEU A 10 48.53 -4.98 35.86
CA LEU A 10 47.07 -4.71 36.07
C LEU A 10 46.60 -3.31 35.63
N LEU A 11 45.43 -3.06 35.03
CA LEU A 11 44.32 -3.75 34.31
C LEU A 11 43.36 -2.56 33.98
N LEU A 12 42.47 -2.53 32.97
CA LEU A 12 41.89 -3.54 32.10
C LEU A 12 41.56 -2.93 30.71
N THR A 13 41.34 -3.79 29.71
CA THR A 13 40.95 -3.54 28.30
C THR A 13 39.61 -2.81 28.11
N ALA A 14 39.19 -2.28 26.94
CA ALA A 14 39.64 -2.38 25.53
C ALA A 14 39.45 -1.00 24.85
N PHE A 15 40.29 -0.52 23.92
CA PHE A 15 40.48 -0.94 22.52
C PHE A 15 39.24 -0.85 21.60
N PHE A 16 39.19 0.22 20.80
CA PHE A 16 38.81 0.17 19.39
C PHE A 16 39.75 1.11 18.61
N THR A 17 40.40 0.58 17.58
CA THR A 17 41.25 1.32 16.64
C THR A 17 40.98 0.79 15.24
N SER A 18 40.80 1.71 14.28
CA SER A 18 40.94 1.53 12.82
C SER A 18 40.88 0.09 12.29
N CYS A 19 39.77 -0.25 11.62
CA CYS A 19 39.75 -1.31 10.63
C CYS A 19 39.08 -0.75 9.38
N ASP A 20 39.70 -0.96 8.23
CA ASP A 20 39.15 -0.53 6.94
C ASP A 20 37.86 -1.31 6.66
N LEU A 21 36.73 -0.61 6.62
CA LEU A 21 35.53 -1.16 5.99
C LEU A 21 35.73 -1.05 4.48
N LEU A 22 36.10 -2.19 3.90
CA LEU A 22 36.26 -2.38 2.47
C LEU A 22 35.06 -1.78 1.72
N GLU A 23 35.33 -0.75 0.91
CA GLU A 23 34.59 -0.61 -0.35
C GLU A 23 34.95 -1.84 -1.18
N SER A 24 34.17 -2.91 -1.01
CA SER A 24 34.07 -3.93 -2.04
C SER A 24 33.50 -3.23 -3.26
N SER A 25 34.37 -2.92 -4.21
CA SER A 25 33.98 -3.01 -5.61
C SER A 25 33.48 -4.43 -5.82
N GLU A 26 32.18 -4.63 -5.65
CA GLU A 26 31.50 -5.67 -6.39
C GLU A 26 31.79 -5.34 -7.85
N ASP A 27 32.74 -6.08 -8.46
CA ASP A 27 32.82 -6.14 -9.91
C ASP A 27 31.41 -6.51 -10.36
N ASP A 28 30.72 -5.57 -11.00
CA ASP A 28 29.33 -5.72 -11.40
C ASP A 28 29.28 -6.76 -12.51
N VAL A 29 29.26 -8.03 -12.11
CA VAL A 29 29.19 -9.16 -13.02
C VAL A 29 27.84 -9.08 -13.69
N GLN A 30 27.83 -8.44 -14.86
CA GLN A 30 26.77 -8.52 -15.85
C GLN A 30 26.67 -9.97 -16.33
N LEU A 31 26.03 -10.77 -15.47
CA LEU A 31 25.24 -11.91 -15.85
C LEU A 31 24.12 -11.37 -16.73
N ASP A 32 24.41 -11.23 -18.02
CA ASP A 32 23.45 -11.15 -19.12
C ASP A 32 22.70 -12.50 -19.19
N LEU A 33 21.88 -12.71 -18.16
CA LEU A 33 20.85 -13.73 -18.13
C LEU A 33 19.72 -13.22 -19.02
N GLU A 34 19.73 -13.65 -20.28
CA GLU A 34 18.60 -13.50 -21.19
C GLU A 34 17.42 -14.35 -20.67
N PHE A 35 16.71 -13.82 -19.67
CA PHE A 35 15.47 -14.40 -19.17
C PHE A 35 14.39 -14.25 -20.25
N ASP A 36 13.99 -15.35 -20.90
CA ASP A 36 12.81 -15.34 -21.78
C ASP A 36 11.53 -15.30 -20.92
N LEU A 37 11.19 -14.09 -20.43
CA LEU A 37 9.93 -13.84 -19.73
C LEU A 37 8.71 -13.91 -20.66
N SER A 38 8.86 -14.28 -21.94
CA SER A 38 7.73 -14.20 -22.87
C SER A 38 6.66 -15.23 -22.55
N GLY A 39 5.41 -14.81 -22.38
CA GLY A 39 4.30 -15.66 -21.95
C GLY A 39 4.24 -15.91 -20.44
N ALA A 40 5.07 -15.24 -19.64
CA ALA A 40 5.00 -15.34 -18.18
C ALA A 40 3.63 -14.86 -17.67
N GLN A 41 2.93 -15.73 -16.96
CA GLN A 41 1.69 -15.41 -16.24
C GLN A 41 1.92 -15.73 -14.77
N ALA A 42 1.75 -14.73 -13.90
CA ALA A 42 2.08 -14.85 -12.50
C ALA A 42 1.05 -15.71 -11.74
N ILE A 43 1.18 -17.04 -11.82
CA ILE A 43 0.51 -17.95 -10.89
C ILE A 43 1.26 -17.91 -9.54
N MET A 44 0.70 -17.17 -8.59
CA MET A 44 1.15 -17.15 -7.19
C MET A 44 0.69 -18.42 -6.46
N LEU A 45 1.43 -19.52 -6.62
CA LEU A 45 1.25 -20.72 -5.79
C LEU A 45 1.87 -20.51 -4.40
N GLN A 46 1.13 -19.90 -3.46
CA GLN A 46 1.58 -19.74 -2.07
C GLN A 46 1.01 -20.80 -1.13
N ASN A 47 1.89 -21.65 -0.58
CA ASN A 47 1.63 -22.24 0.72
C ASN A 47 1.96 -21.20 1.80
N SER A 48 0.90 -20.66 2.43
CA SER A 48 0.90 -19.84 3.65
C SER A 48 1.47 -18.41 3.62
N SER A 49 0.68 -17.53 4.26
CA SER A 49 0.97 -16.17 4.73
C SER A 49 1.05 -15.01 3.73
N SER A 50 0.04 -14.15 3.88
CA SER A 50 -0.10 -12.75 3.47
C SER A 50 1.18 -11.90 3.40
N ASN A 51 1.13 -10.84 2.59
CA ASN A 51 2.25 -9.93 2.29
C ASN A 51 3.46 -10.60 1.62
N GLY A 52 3.25 -11.72 0.92
CA GLY A 52 4.11 -12.23 -0.15
C GLY A 52 5.47 -12.79 0.28
N ARG A 53 5.82 -12.71 1.55
CA ARG A 53 7.15 -13.01 2.08
C ARG A 53 7.33 -14.49 2.42
N VAL A 54 7.22 -15.35 1.41
CA VAL A 54 7.31 -16.83 1.53
C VAL A 54 8.56 -17.24 2.33
N SER A 55 8.36 -17.69 3.57
CA SER A 55 9.45 -18.04 4.47
C SER A 55 9.88 -19.51 4.32
N GLY A 56 10.38 -19.86 3.13
CA GLY A 56 11.00 -21.15 2.87
C GLY A 56 10.52 -21.83 1.59
N THR A 57 11.47 -22.46 0.87
CA THR A 57 11.32 -23.01 -0.50
C THR A 57 11.08 -21.94 -1.57
N THR A 58 11.46 -22.25 -2.82
CA THR A 58 11.59 -21.29 -3.92
C THR A 58 10.23 -20.94 -4.53
N THR A 59 9.81 -19.69 -4.39
CA THR A 59 8.73 -19.13 -5.22
C THR A 59 9.25 -19.01 -6.65
N ASN A 60 8.73 -19.83 -7.58
CA ASN A 60 9.13 -19.76 -8.98
C ASN A 60 8.21 -18.79 -9.75
N LEU A 61 8.74 -18.09 -10.76
CA LEU A 61 7.90 -17.42 -11.75
C LEU A 61 7.45 -18.46 -12.79
N PHE A 62 6.18 -18.43 -13.19
CA PHE A 62 5.60 -19.39 -14.14
C PHE A 62 5.16 -18.74 -15.46
N LYS A 63 5.11 -19.57 -16.50
CA LYS A 63 4.55 -19.32 -17.83
C LYS A 63 3.43 -20.30 -18.05
N VAL A 64 2.34 -19.83 -18.64
CA VAL A 64 1.19 -20.64 -19.04
C VAL A 64 1.08 -20.58 -20.54
N ASP A 65 1.14 -21.72 -21.21
CA ASP A 65 0.99 -21.78 -22.67
C ASP A 65 -0.49 -21.73 -23.11
N THR A 66 -0.71 -21.72 -24.43
CA THR A 66 -2.06 -21.68 -25.02
C THR A 66 -2.89 -22.95 -24.80
N GLU A 67 -2.30 -24.00 -24.23
CA GLU A 67 -2.97 -25.27 -23.87
C GLU A 67 -3.21 -25.38 -22.36
N GLY A 68 -2.72 -24.43 -21.57
CA GLY A 68 -2.85 -24.37 -20.11
C GLY A 68 -1.71 -25.06 -19.35
N ASN A 69 -0.63 -25.47 -20.02
CA ASN A 69 0.52 -26.10 -19.34
C ASN A 69 1.31 -25.04 -18.56
N VAL A 70 1.66 -25.35 -17.31
CA VAL A 70 2.43 -24.47 -16.42
C VAL A 70 3.89 -24.89 -16.42
N SER A 71 4.80 -24.00 -16.81
CA SER A 71 6.26 -24.20 -16.80
C SER A 71 6.97 -23.11 -16.01
N PRO A 72 8.03 -23.38 -15.23
CA PRO A 72 8.86 -22.33 -14.65
C PRO A 72 9.51 -21.49 -15.77
N VAL A 73 9.62 -20.18 -15.55
CA VAL A 73 10.27 -19.24 -16.48
C VAL A 73 11.79 -19.27 -16.31
N VAL A 74 12.27 -19.52 -15.09
CA VAL A 74 13.68 -19.69 -14.76
C VAL A 74 13.81 -20.71 -13.63
N ASP A 75 14.73 -21.66 -13.76
CA ASP A 75 15.15 -22.54 -12.65
C ASP A 75 16.05 -21.77 -11.66
N ASP A 76 16.13 -22.24 -10.41
CA ASP A 76 16.95 -21.70 -9.30
C ASP A 76 16.75 -20.20 -8.94
N VAL A 77 15.74 -19.51 -9.49
CA VAL A 77 15.38 -18.13 -9.14
C VAL A 77 14.29 -18.11 -8.04
N SER A 78 14.52 -17.32 -6.99
CA SER A 78 13.50 -17.07 -5.94
C SER A 78 12.78 -15.75 -6.16
N VAL A 79 11.51 -15.79 -6.52
CA VAL A 79 10.64 -14.60 -6.60
C VAL A 79 10.34 -14.09 -5.18
N TYR A 80 10.59 -12.81 -4.95
CA TYR A 80 10.34 -12.13 -3.67
C TYR A 80 9.02 -11.35 -3.68
N LEU A 81 8.67 -10.73 -4.81
CA LEU A 81 7.45 -9.95 -4.94
C LEU A 81 6.95 -9.98 -6.39
N VAL A 82 5.63 -10.13 -6.55
CA VAL A 82 4.92 -9.78 -7.78
C VAL A 82 3.80 -8.80 -7.42
N ARG A 83 3.57 -7.82 -8.30
CA ARG A 83 2.43 -6.90 -8.24
C ARG A 83 1.83 -6.70 -9.62
N THR A 84 0.54 -6.97 -9.76
CA THR A 84 -0.27 -6.63 -10.93
C THR A 84 -0.40 -5.12 -11.05
N LEU A 85 -0.30 -4.58 -12.26
CA LEU A 85 -0.35 -3.15 -12.55
C LEU A 85 -1.11 -2.91 -13.87
N PRO A 86 -1.70 -1.72 -14.12
CA PRO A 86 -2.64 -1.50 -15.25
C PRO A 86 -2.10 -1.78 -16.67
N LYS A 87 -0.78 -1.90 -16.84
CA LYS A 87 -0.13 -2.23 -18.12
C LYS A 87 0.70 -3.53 -18.08
N GLY A 88 0.85 -4.19 -16.92
CA GLY A 88 1.75 -5.33 -16.78
C GLY A 88 1.98 -5.78 -15.33
N LEU A 89 3.18 -6.30 -15.06
CA LEU A 89 3.62 -6.83 -13.77
C LEU A 89 4.91 -6.14 -13.32
N TYR A 90 4.97 -5.71 -12.05
CA TYR A 90 6.24 -5.50 -11.36
C TYR A 90 6.69 -6.82 -10.72
N ILE A 91 7.93 -7.22 -10.96
CA ILE A 91 8.50 -8.49 -10.50
C ILE A 91 9.85 -8.22 -9.83
N GLU A 92 10.03 -8.72 -8.62
CA GLU A 92 11.28 -8.63 -7.86
C GLU A 92 11.76 -10.03 -7.48
N ILE A 93 13.01 -10.36 -7.80
CA ILE A 93 13.61 -11.69 -7.61
C ILE A 93 14.95 -11.60 -6.88
N TYR A 94 15.36 -12.70 -6.26
CA TYR A 94 16.72 -12.92 -5.80
C TYR A 94 17.49 -13.80 -6.78
N VAL A 95 18.67 -13.32 -7.18
CA VAL A 95 19.72 -14.10 -7.85
C VAL A 95 20.92 -14.13 -6.92
N GLY A 96 21.07 -15.25 -6.19
CA GLY A 96 21.97 -15.31 -5.03
C GLY A 96 21.51 -14.34 -3.92
N SER A 97 22.41 -13.50 -3.44
CA SER A 97 22.10 -12.41 -2.50
C SER A 97 21.42 -11.20 -3.16
N ASN A 98 21.49 -11.08 -4.48
CA ASN A 98 21.27 -9.80 -5.16
C ASN A 98 19.83 -9.72 -5.68
N ARG A 99 19.18 -8.59 -5.37
CA ARG A 99 17.77 -8.33 -5.69
C ARG A 99 17.66 -7.69 -7.07
N LYS A 100 17.22 -8.46 -8.07
CA LYS A 100 16.92 -7.94 -9.43
C LYS A 100 15.43 -7.58 -9.54
N ARG A 101 15.15 -6.58 -10.37
CA ARG A 101 13.83 -5.94 -10.49
C ARG A 101 13.45 -5.80 -11.96
N PHE A 102 12.21 -6.12 -12.29
CA PHE A 102 11.72 -6.14 -13.66
C PHE A 102 10.33 -5.50 -13.73
N TYR A 103 10.06 -4.91 -14.89
CA TYR A 103 8.72 -4.59 -15.33
C TYR A 103 8.42 -5.37 -16.60
N ALA A 104 7.39 -6.21 -16.59
CA ALA A 104 6.97 -7.03 -17.73
C ALA A 104 5.57 -6.59 -18.20
N LEU A 105 5.38 -6.40 -19.50
CA LEU A 105 4.09 -6.05 -20.10
C LEU A 105 3.26 -7.30 -20.41
N PHE A 106 1.95 -7.13 -20.52
CA PHE A 106 1.05 -8.19 -21.01
C PHE A 106 1.30 -8.56 -22.49
N ASP A 107 2.03 -7.72 -23.25
CA ASP A 107 2.52 -8.06 -24.59
C ASP A 107 3.78 -8.96 -24.60
N ASN A 108 4.25 -9.34 -23.40
CA ASN A 108 5.37 -10.22 -23.13
C ASN A 108 6.76 -9.63 -23.36
N SER A 109 6.87 -8.32 -23.61
CA SER A 109 8.12 -7.58 -23.48
C SER A 109 8.42 -7.22 -22.02
N PHE A 110 9.69 -6.97 -21.67
CA PHE A 110 10.08 -6.60 -20.31
C PHE A 110 11.27 -5.63 -20.26
N THR A 111 11.56 -5.10 -19.08
CA THR A 111 12.74 -4.27 -18.82
C THR A 111 13.27 -4.53 -17.41
N GLU A 112 14.59 -4.76 -17.30
CA GLU A 112 15.28 -4.79 -16.00
C GLU A 112 15.51 -3.37 -15.47
N ILE A 113 15.16 -3.12 -14.22
CA ILE A 113 15.31 -1.84 -13.54
C ILE A 113 16.71 -1.81 -12.91
N LYS A 114 17.70 -1.46 -13.73
CA LYS A 114 19.13 -1.65 -13.43
C LYS A 114 19.74 -0.68 -12.41
N GLU A 115 19.19 0.52 -12.22
CA GLU A 115 19.74 1.47 -11.23
C GLU A 115 19.14 1.29 -9.82
N LYS A 116 19.85 1.78 -8.80
CA LYS A 116 19.51 1.60 -7.39
C LYS A 116 18.36 2.51 -6.94
N VAL A 117 17.14 2.01 -7.10
CA VAL A 117 15.91 2.52 -6.43
C VAL A 117 15.76 1.95 -5.01
N GLY A 118 14.92 2.61 -4.22
CA GLY A 118 14.65 2.30 -2.81
C GLY A 118 14.19 0.86 -2.55
N ASN A 119 14.31 0.42 -1.29
CA ASN A 119 14.09 -0.99 -0.93
C ASN A 119 12.63 -1.47 -1.05
N TYR A 120 11.66 -0.55 -1.10
CA TYR A 120 10.25 -0.87 -1.23
C TYR A 120 9.64 -0.21 -2.46
N PHE A 121 8.87 -0.98 -3.21
CA PHE A 121 7.97 -0.52 -4.26
C PHE A 121 6.64 -0.08 -3.64
N LEU A 122 6.15 1.11 -3.98
CA LEU A 122 4.91 1.69 -3.42
C LEU A 122 3.70 1.46 -4.33
N GLY A 123 3.91 1.44 -5.65
CA GLY A 123 2.85 1.30 -6.64
C GLY A 123 3.24 1.97 -7.97
N ALA A 124 2.30 2.01 -8.91
CA ALA A 124 2.46 2.73 -10.17
C ALA A 124 1.48 3.90 -10.26
N ASN A 125 1.88 4.95 -10.99
CA ASN A 125 0.99 6.05 -11.35
C ASN A 125 0.13 5.70 -12.58
N GLU A 126 -0.72 6.61 -13.06
CA GLU A 126 -1.63 6.34 -14.20
C GLU A 126 -0.87 6.23 -15.55
N ASN A 127 0.34 6.79 -15.64
CA ASN A 127 1.25 6.53 -16.76
C ASN A 127 1.85 5.12 -16.72
N GLY A 128 1.76 4.41 -15.59
CA GLY A 128 2.45 3.14 -15.34
C GLY A 128 3.91 3.31 -14.90
N ASP A 129 4.35 4.53 -14.57
CA ASP A 129 5.65 4.76 -13.95
C ASP A 129 5.65 4.17 -12.53
N LEU A 130 6.75 3.53 -12.14
CA LEU A 130 6.86 2.86 -10.84
C LEU A 130 7.47 3.78 -9.80
N VAL A 131 6.85 3.91 -8.63
CA VAL A 131 7.30 4.78 -7.54
C VAL A 131 7.88 3.95 -6.40
N PHE A 132 9.04 4.39 -5.88
CA PHE A 132 9.79 3.69 -4.84
C PHE A 132 9.96 4.53 -3.58
N SER A 133 10.25 3.86 -2.46
CA SER A 133 10.28 4.47 -1.12
C SER A 133 11.32 5.59 -0.94
N ASP A 134 12.37 5.62 -1.77
CA ASP A 134 13.44 6.62 -1.76
C ASP A 134 13.17 7.78 -2.74
N PHE A 135 11.90 7.98 -3.11
CA PHE A 135 11.45 8.99 -4.08
C PHE A 135 12.01 8.82 -5.51
N SER A 136 12.59 7.66 -5.83
CA SER A 136 12.87 7.29 -7.22
C SER A 136 11.59 6.97 -7.98
N ILE A 137 11.54 7.34 -9.26
CA ILE A 137 10.47 6.98 -10.19
C ILE A 137 11.08 6.31 -11.42
N PHE A 138 10.78 5.04 -11.69
CA PHE A 138 11.12 4.41 -12.97
C PHE A 138 10.09 4.84 -14.01
N ARG A 139 10.51 5.66 -14.96
CA ARG A 139 9.67 6.18 -16.05
C ARG A 139 9.45 5.10 -17.10
N PHE A 140 8.19 4.70 -17.29
CA PHE A 140 7.88 3.57 -18.15
C PHE A 140 8.18 3.85 -19.63
N ASP A 141 7.90 5.06 -20.13
CA ASP A 141 8.09 5.37 -21.56
C ASP A 141 9.57 5.53 -21.95
N SER A 142 10.40 6.11 -21.08
CA SER A 142 11.83 6.34 -21.34
C SER A 142 12.76 5.24 -20.84
N LYS A 143 12.27 4.31 -20.01
CA LYS A 143 13.05 3.24 -19.33
C LYS A 143 14.17 3.75 -18.43
N THR A 144 14.06 4.98 -17.92
CA THR A 144 15.05 5.65 -17.07
C THR A 144 14.52 5.83 -15.65
N ILE A 145 15.40 5.85 -14.65
CA ILE A 145 15.03 6.30 -13.31
C ILE A 145 15.18 7.81 -13.21
N GLU A 146 14.12 8.48 -12.77
CA GLU A 146 14.14 9.87 -12.34
C GLU A 146 14.21 9.92 -10.81
N LYS A 147 15.04 10.81 -10.27
CA LYS A 147 14.93 11.27 -8.87
C LYS A 147 14.51 12.73 -8.92
N PRO A 148 13.20 13.05 -8.74
CA PRO A 148 12.70 14.41 -8.98
C PRO A 148 13.37 15.41 -8.05
N GLN A 149 13.85 16.52 -8.63
CA GLN A 149 14.58 17.54 -7.87
C GLN A 149 13.71 18.12 -6.76
N THR A 150 14.23 18.16 -5.52
CA THR A 150 13.49 18.58 -4.33
C THR A 150 14.36 19.39 -3.36
N THR A 151 13.72 20.09 -2.43
CA THR A 151 14.36 20.82 -1.31
C THR A 151 14.54 19.96 -0.06
N LEU A 152 14.01 18.73 -0.09
CA LEU A 152 14.16 17.71 0.94
C LEU A 152 15.56 17.07 0.87
N SER A 153 16.15 16.76 2.01
CA SER A 153 17.53 16.26 2.14
C SER A 153 17.62 14.74 1.97
N ASP A 154 16.67 14.02 2.57
CA ASP A 154 16.50 12.56 2.44
C ASP A 154 15.02 12.24 2.15
N PRO A 155 14.55 12.51 0.91
CA PRO A 155 13.14 12.37 0.55
C PRO A 155 12.69 10.91 0.54
N SER A 156 11.63 10.60 1.28
CA SER A 156 10.96 9.30 1.24
C SER A 156 9.47 9.42 0.90
N VAL A 157 8.92 8.41 0.24
CA VAL A 157 7.50 8.32 -0.11
C VAL A 157 6.76 7.56 0.99
N GLN A 158 5.76 8.20 1.60
CA GLN A 158 4.92 7.59 2.65
C GLN A 158 3.67 6.93 2.08
N SER A 159 3.03 7.55 1.09
CA SER A 159 1.85 7.03 0.41
C SER A 159 1.80 7.46 -1.06
N LEU A 160 1.08 6.70 -1.86
CA LEU A 160 0.85 6.91 -3.29
C LEU A 160 -0.60 6.51 -3.61
N SER A 161 -1.30 7.30 -4.42
CA SER A 161 -2.51 6.85 -5.11
C SER A 161 -2.74 7.69 -6.37
N ARG A 162 -3.09 7.01 -7.48
CA ARG A 162 -3.08 7.56 -8.84
C ARG A 162 -1.74 8.27 -9.12
N ASN A 163 -1.79 9.50 -9.63
CA ASN A 163 -0.60 10.30 -9.94
C ASN A 163 -0.02 11.05 -8.74
N LEU A 164 -0.62 10.98 -7.54
CA LEU A 164 -0.25 11.82 -6.40
C LEU A 164 0.36 11.02 -5.25
N ALA A 165 1.36 11.59 -4.58
CA ALA A 165 2.12 10.96 -3.50
C ALA A 165 2.38 11.92 -2.33
N VAL A 166 2.54 11.37 -1.12
CA VAL A 166 3.07 12.10 0.05
C VAL A 166 4.56 11.84 0.15
N ILE A 167 5.35 12.92 0.16
CA ILE A 167 6.80 12.86 0.32
C ILE A 167 7.25 13.61 1.59
N THR A 168 8.27 13.08 2.26
CA THR A 168 8.75 13.58 3.55
C THR A 168 10.27 13.65 3.69
N ASP A 169 10.74 14.60 4.48
CA ASP A 169 12.05 14.62 5.15
C ASP A 169 11.81 14.98 6.64
N TYR A 170 11.70 13.94 7.47
CA TYR A 170 11.35 13.92 8.90
C TYR A 170 10.09 14.70 9.34
N SER A 171 10.13 16.02 9.25
CA SER A 171 9.08 16.95 9.70
C SER A 171 8.60 17.91 8.60
N ILE A 172 9.21 17.86 7.41
CA ILE A 172 8.73 18.55 6.22
C ILE A 172 7.92 17.53 5.41
N PHE A 173 6.71 17.92 5.02
CA PHE A 173 5.78 17.07 4.29
C PHE A 173 5.22 17.81 3.08
N GLN A 174 5.16 17.12 1.94
CA GLN A 174 4.69 17.70 0.68
C GLN A 174 3.76 16.72 -0.03
N VAL A 175 2.66 17.24 -0.59
CA VAL A 175 1.92 16.54 -1.64
C VAL A 175 2.69 16.77 -2.93
N PHE A 176 2.92 15.71 -3.71
CA PHE A 176 3.67 15.75 -4.96
C PHE A 176 2.94 15.00 -6.07
N ASN A 177 2.82 15.62 -7.24
CA ASN A 177 2.30 14.98 -8.44
C ASN A 177 3.44 14.33 -9.22
N THR A 178 3.41 13.01 -9.30
CA THR A 178 4.43 12.17 -9.96
C THR A 178 4.53 12.38 -11.46
N VAL A 179 3.52 12.94 -12.12
CA VAL A 179 3.49 13.16 -13.57
C VAL A 179 3.89 14.59 -13.93
N SER A 180 3.35 15.60 -13.21
CA SER A 180 3.66 17.01 -13.48
C SER A 180 4.86 17.55 -12.71
N ASN A 181 5.41 16.79 -11.75
CA ASN A 181 6.45 17.18 -10.79
C ASN A 181 6.08 18.40 -9.91
N VAL A 182 4.81 18.83 -9.89
CA VAL A 182 4.30 19.91 -9.02
C VAL A 182 4.17 19.41 -7.58
N ARG A 183 4.42 20.29 -6.60
CA ARG A 183 4.29 19.98 -5.17
C ARG A 183 3.94 21.18 -4.31
N TYR A 184 3.29 20.91 -3.18
CA TYR A 184 2.91 21.89 -2.17
C TYR A 184 3.12 21.34 -0.76
N ASN A 185 3.53 22.20 0.16
CA ASN A 185 3.76 21.83 1.55
C ASN A 185 2.43 21.65 2.32
N ILE A 186 2.40 20.68 3.22
CA ILE A 186 1.44 20.61 4.34
C ILE A 186 2.18 20.88 5.65
N GLN A 187 1.50 21.47 6.63
CA GLN A 187 2.10 21.86 7.92
C GLN A 187 2.10 20.68 8.93
N GLY A 188 1.17 19.73 8.80
CA GLY A 188 1.25 18.40 9.40
C GLY A 188 1.08 18.33 10.91
N CYS A 189 0.28 19.22 11.52
CA CYS A 189 0.06 19.26 12.98
C CYS A 189 -0.39 17.93 13.60
N ASN A 190 -1.14 17.13 12.83
CA ASN A 190 -1.66 15.82 13.25
C ASN A 190 -0.77 14.65 12.79
N GLY A 191 0.38 14.95 12.17
CA GLY A 191 1.15 14.03 11.35
C GLY A 191 0.90 14.26 9.84
N PRO A 192 1.55 13.46 8.98
CA PRO A 192 1.50 13.65 7.53
C PRO A 192 0.41 12.83 6.86
N GLN A 193 -0.75 13.44 6.67
CA GLN A 193 -1.93 12.74 6.15
C GLN A 193 -2.52 13.52 4.97
N VAL A 194 -2.12 13.14 3.75
CA VAL A 194 -3.10 13.15 2.66
C VAL A 194 -3.94 11.90 2.84
N GLU A 195 -5.22 12.12 3.04
CA GLU A 195 -6.18 11.12 3.47
C GLU A 195 -6.72 10.38 2.24
N ALA A 196 -6.97 11.09 1.13
CA ALA A 196 -7.14 10.52 -0.22
C ALA A 196 -7.03 11.61 -1.31
N PHE A 197 -7.16 11.21 -2.57
CA PHE A 197 -7.02 12.08 -3.75
C PHE A 197 -8.29 12.10 -4.60
N MET A 198 -8.70 13.29 -5.05
CA MET A 198 -9.85 13.52 -5.92
C MET A 198 -9.34 13.62 -7.36
N GLY A 199 -9.22 12.47 -8.02
CA GLY A 199 -8.59 12.36 -9.33
C GLY A 199 -7.10 12.73 -9.27
N ASN A 200 -6.66 13.60 -10.18
CA ASN A 200 -5.24 13.95 -10.39
C ASN A 200 -4.85 15.37 -9.97
N GLU A 201 -5.85 16.22 -9.76
CA GLU A 201 -5.67 17.67 -9.59
C GLU A 201 -6.00 18.12 -8.17
N LYS A 202 -6.56 17.28 -7.30
CA LYS A 202 -6.94 17.66 -5.93
C LYS A 202 -6.60 16.59 -4.90
N ALA A 203 -6.14 17.02 -3.73
CA ALA A 203 -5.78 16.17 -2.59
C ALA A 203 -6.57 16.58 -1.34
N LEU A 204 -7.08 15.60 -0.59
CA LEU A 204 -7.72 15.81 0.71
C LEU A 204 -6.68 15.69 1.83
N VAL A 205 -6.21 16.83 2.32
CA VAL A 205 -5.16 16.99 3.32
C VAL A 205 -5.73 17.23 4.72
N ASN A 206 -5.34 16.39 5.68
CA ASN A 206 -5.50 16.67 7.10
C ASN A 206 -4.29 17.49 7.56
N ASP A 207 -4.51 18.79 7.79
CA ASP A 207 -3.48 19.77 8.06
C ASP A 207 -3.87 20.68 9.24
N CYS A 208 -3.00 21.61 9.65
CA CYS A 208 -3.25 22.60 10.71
C CYS A 208 -4.39 23.60 10.41
N THR A 209 -5.18 23.40 9.34
CA THR A 209 -6.12 24.35 8.75
C THR A 209 -7.43 23.67 8.36
N ASN A 210 -8.57 24.34 8.58
CA ASN A 210 -9.89 23.91 8.08
C ASN A 210 -10.01 23.89 6.54
N GLU A 211 -8.95 24.30 5.83
CA GLU A 211 -8.79 24.20 4.38
C GLU A 211 -8.16 22.85 4.03
N ALA A 212 -8.99 21.82 3.93
CA ALA A 212 -8.54 20.43 3.76
C ALA A 212 -8.52 19.94 2.31
N ILE A 213 -9.00 20.70 1.32
CA ILE A 213 -8.80 20.34 -0.08
C ILE A 213 -7.70 21.23 -0.65
N MET A 214 -6.65 20.62 -1.17
CA MET A 214 -5.54 21.28 -1.85
C MET A 214 -5.66 21.06 -3.35
N ASP A 215 -5.62 22.13 -4.14
CA ASP A 215 -5.53 22.06 -5.59
C ASP A 215 -4.06 21.93 -6.01
N MET A 216 -3.75 20.89 -6.77
CA MET A 216 -2.42 20.54 -7.25
C MET A 216 -2.01 21.29 -8.53
N THR A 217 -2.88 22.17 -9.05
CA THR A 217 -2.60 23.03 -10.21
C THR A 217 -1.91 24.33 -9.81
N ASP A 218 -2.36 24.96 -8.71
CA ASP A 218 -1.86 26.26 -8.24
C ASP A 218 -1.47 26.31 -6.75
N GLY A 219 -1.83 25.29 -5.96
CA GLY A 219 -1.57 25.24 -4.51
C GLY A 219 -2.60 26.00 -3.67
N SER A 220 -3.69 26.47 -4.29
CA SER A 220 -4.82 27.02 -3.57
C SER A 220 -5.48 25.95 -2.69
N ARG A 221 -6.20 26.40 -1.66
CA ARG A 221 -6.92 25.50 -0.76
C ARG A 221 -8.38 25.90 -0.65
N THR A 222 -9.23 24.89 -0.46
CA THR A 222 -10.67 25.04 -0.30
C THR A 222 -11.08 24.57 1.09
N GLY A 223 -11.86 25.41 1.77
CA GLY A 223 -12.49 25.10 3.05
C GLY A 223 -13.56 24.02 2.93
N ILE A 224 -13.76 23.29 4.02
CA ILE A 224 -14.76 22.23 4.16
C ILE A 224 -15.60 22.48 5.42
N GLU A 225 -16.86 22.06 5.44
CA GLU A 225 -17.69 22.18 6.65
C GLU A 225 -17.16 21.31 7.80
N GLU A 226 -17.17 21.87 9.02
CA GLU A 226 -16.38 21.39 10.17
C GLU A 226 -16.48 19.88 10.42
N PHE A 227 -15.31 19.23 10.49
CA PHE A 227 -15.15 17.96 11.18
C PHE A 227 -14.37 18.18 12.47
N SER A 228 -14.75 17.48 13.54
CA SER A 228 -13.97 17.49 14.78
C SER A 228 -12.75 16.58 14.70
N GLN A 229 -12.92 15.35 14.19
CA GLN A 229 -11.86 14.33 14.00
C GLN A 229 -12.25 13.36 12.88
N TRP A 230 -11.27 12.82 12.15
CA TRP A 230 -11.42 11.70 11.20
C TRP A 230 -10.77 10.45 11.80
N ASN A 231 -11.07 9.25 11.29
CA ASN A 231 -10.31 8.03 11.61
C ASN A 231 -9.19 7.73 10.58
N HIS A 232 -8.98 8.61 9.60
CA HIS A 232 -8.03 8.45 8.49
C HIS A 232 -8.41 7.37 7.47
N GLU A 233 -9.67 6.93 7.47
CA GLU A 233 -10.18 5.93 6.52
C GLU A 233 -10.98 6.62 5.43
N THR A 234 -10.57 6.37 4.18
CA THR A 234 -11.06 7.06 2.99
C THR A 234 -11.30 6.08 1.84
N LEU A 235 -12.19 6.48 0.93
CA LEU A 235 -12.42 5.77 -0.33
C LEU A 235 -12.59 6.81 -1.45
N PRO A 236 -11.63 6.93 -2.38
CA PRO A 236 -11.75 7.84 -3.51
C PRO A 236 -12.71 7.29 -4.57
N LEU A 237 -13.67 8.11 -5.00
CA LEU A 237 -14.64 7.82 -6.05
C LEU A 237 -14.50 8.81 -7.22
N GLU A 238 -15.41 8.80 -8.18
CA GLU A 238 -15.41 9.73 -9.32
C GLU A 238 -15.93 11.12 -8.90
N GLU A 239 -16.94 11.15 -8.03
CA GLU A 239 -17.62 12.37 -7.57
C GLU A 239 -16.99 13.04 -6.32
N GLY A 240 -15.93 12.45 -5.76
CA GLY A 240 -15.28 12.95 -4.55
C GLY A 240 -14.58 11.86 -3.74
N ILE A 241 -14.40 12.09 -2.44
CA ILE A 241 -13.87 11.10 -1.49
C ILE A 241 -14.91 10.82 -0.41
N ILE A 242 -15.15 9.54 -0.13
CA ILE A 242 -15.89 9.13 1.06
C ILE A 242 -14.92 9.05 2.25
N VAL A 243 -15.33 9.58 3.40
CA VAL A 243 -14.56 9.64 4.64
C VAL A 243 -15.41 9.15 5.83
N LEU A 244 -14.78 8.43 6.76
CA LEU A 244 -15.37 8.09 8.07
C LEU A 244 -14.98 9.15 9.11
N THR A 245 -15.97 9.85 9.64
CA THR A 245 -15.70 11.08 10.41
C THR A 245 -16.54 11.21 11.67
N GLN A 246 -15.94 11.63 12.78
CA GLN A 246 -16.69 11.88 14.00
C GLN A 246 -17.68 13.03 13.76
N GLY A 247 -18.94 12.83 14.16
CA GLY A 247 -19.98 13.82 13.86
C GLY A 247 -21.29 13.72 14.62
N ARG A 248 -21.70 12.53 15.12
CA ARG A 248 -23.06 12.36 15.68
C ARG A 248 -23.19 11.58 16.99
N GLY A 249 -22.25 10.70 17.36
CA GLY A 249 -22.38 9.84 18.55
C GLY A 249 -21.42 10.11 19.72
N GLY A 250 -20.39 10.96 19.53
CA GLY A 250 -19.27 11.13 20.47
C GLY A 250 -17.98 10.47 19.97
N SER A 251 -16.93 10.44 20.81
CA SER A 251 -15.52 10.25 20.43
C SER A 251 -15.14 8.93 19.77
N ASN A 252 -16.05 7.95 19.72
CA ASN A 252 -15.83 6.62 19.13
C ASN A 252 -16.79 6.32 17.96
N PHE A 253 -17.63 7.28 17.56
CA PHE A 253 -18.73 7.07 16.62
C PHE A 253 -18.58 7.93 15.36
N TYR A 254 -18.46 7.27 14.22
CA TYR A 254 -18.14 7.85 12.93
C TYR A 254 -19.37 7.83 12.03
N GLY A 255 -19.65 8.94 11.35
CA GLY A 255 -20.62 9.04 10.26
C GLY A 255 -19.91 9.06 8.92
N LEU A 256 -20.50 8.39 7.93
CA LEU A 256 -19.98 8.31 6.58
C LEU A 256 -20.36 9.57 5.80
N SER A 257 -19.37 10.32 5.31
CA SER A 257 -19.58 11.55 4.52
C SER A 257 -18.89 11.45 3.17
N LEU A 258 -19.53 11.94 2.11
CA LEU A 258 -18.88 12.29 0.85
C LEU A 258 -18.36 13.74 0.95
N VAL A 259 -17.13 13.98 0.48
CA VAL A 259 -16.55 15.31 0.29
C VAL A 259 -16.25 15.50 -1.20
N THR A 260 -16.83 16.54 -1.79
CA THR A 260 -16.67 16.90 -3.22
C THR A 260 -15.46 17.79 -3.46
N ALA A 261 -15.02 17.91 -4.72
CA ALA A 261 -13.88 18.72 -5.16
C ALA A 261 -14.03 20.24 -4.88
N GLU A 262 -15.23 20.69 -4.53
CA GLU A 262 -15.58 22.09 -4.21
C GLU A 262 -15.68 22.34 -2.70
N GLY A 263 -15.36 21.35 -1.85
CA GLY A 263 -15.43 21.46 -0.39
C GLY A 263 -16.80 21.15 0.21
N ASN A 264 -17.82 20.85 -0.60
CA ASN A 264 -19.12 20.45 -0.07
C ASN A 264 -19.01 19.07 0.59
N ARG A 265 -19.49 18.97 1.84
CA ARG A 265 -19.67 17.72 2.58
C ARG A 265 -21.14 17.28 2.50
N THR A 266 -21.39 15.99 2.38
CA THR A 266 -22.74 15.41 2.52
C THR A 266 -22.66 14.13 3.33
N PHE A 267 -23.42 14.03 4.41
CA PHE A 267 -23.62 12.76 5.12
C PHE A 267 -24.37 11.79 4.20
N LEU A 268 -23.83 10.58 4.03
CA LEU A 268 -24.46 9.56 3.19
C LEU A 268 -25.58 8.82 3.94
N THR A 269 -25.42 8.63 5.24
CA THR A 269 -26.45 8.08 6.15
C THR A 269 -26.51 8.90 7.45
N ASP A 270 -27.63 8.81 8.15
CA ASP A 270 -27.80 9.29 9.52
C ASP A 270 -27.21 8.31 10.57
N ASP A 271 -26.88 7.07 10.17
CA ASP A 271 -26.28 6.02 11.02
C ASP A 271 -24.88 6.39 11.54
N ILE A 272 -24.48 5.68 12.60
CA ILE A 272 -23.16 5.80 13.23
C ILE A 272 -22.47 4.44 13.31
N PHE A 273 -21.20 4.42 12.91
CA PHE A 273 -20.34 3.24 12.85
C PHE A 273 -19.30 3.28 13.99
N GLN A 274 -18.89 2.11 14.47
CA GLN A 274 -17.81 1.93 15.44
C GLN A 274 -16.70 1.03 14.83
N PRO A 275 -15.79 1.61 14.01
CA PRO A 275 -14.82 0.87 13.23
C PRO A 275 -13.88 -0.03 14.04
N GLY A 276 -13.45 -1.14 13.41
CA GLY A 276 -12.60 -2.18 14.03
C GLY A 276 -11.20 -1.72 14.46
N SER A 277 -10.76 -0.53 14.05
CA SER A 277 -9.50 0.09 14.42
C SER A 277 -9.75 1.52 14.93
N THR A 278 -9.31 1.80 16.16
CA THR A 278 -9.38 3.13 16.78
C THR A 278 -8.02 3.78 17.04
N THR A 279 -6.91 3.05 16.83
CA THR A 279 -5.61 3.41 17.44
C THR A 279 -4.34 3.03 16.64
N CYS A 280 -4.34 2.96 15.30
CA CYS A 280 -3.05 2.96 14.58
C CYS A 280 -3.03 3.68 13.22
N SER A 281 -3.14 5.01 13.26
CA SER A 281 -3.00 5.94 12.12
C SER A 281 -1.60 5.99 11.47
N ASN A 282 -0.70 5.03 11.77
CA ASN A 282 0.70 4.99 11.32
C ASN A 282 1.30 3.56 11.33
N CYS A 283 0.48 2.51 11.44
CA CYS A 283 0.96 1.14 11.25
C CYS A 283 1.12 0.86 9.75
N GLY A 284 2.30 0.40 9.32
CA GLY A 284 2.58 0.06 7.91
C GLY A 284 1.89 -1.22 7.40
N ASP A 285 1.02 -1.83 8.21
CA ASP A 285 0.11 -2.90 7.81
C ASP A 285 -1.33 -2.36 7.92
N PRO A 286 -2.15 -2.44 6.86
CA PRO A 286 -3.44 -1.79 6.81
C PRO A 286 -4.46 -2.48 7.71
N ASN A 287 -4.86 -1.81 8.79
CA ASN A 287 -6.00 -2.22 9.61
C ASN A 287 -7.32 -1.66 9.05
N THR A 288 -7.41 -1.54 7.72
CA THR A 288 -8.48 -0.87 6.97
C THR A 288 -9.86 -1.32 7.43
N VAL A 289 -10.78 -0.36 7.43
CA VAL A 289 -12.17 -0.54 7.81
C VAL A 289 -13.15 -0.05 6.76
N LEU A 290 -12.77 0.86 5.86
CA LEU A 290 -13.63 1.35 4.78
C LEU A 290 -13.22 0.74 3.43
N TYR A 291 -14.16 0.07 2.77
CA TYR A 291 -13.96 -0.58 1.48
C TYR A 291 -15.13 -0.28 0.52
N GLY A 292 -14.94 -0.44 -0.79
CA GLY A 292 -15.96 -0.23 -1.82
C GLY A 292 -16.12 -1.40 -2.78
N ALA A 293 -17.36 -1.86 -2.97
CA ALA A 293 -17.77 -2.98 -3.83
C ALA A 293 -18.91 -2.52 -4.75
N GLU A 294 -18.60 -2.06 -5.96
CA GLU A 294 -19.59 -1.51 -6.91
C GLU A 294 -20.44 -0.37 -6.29
N GLN A 295 -21.74 -0.58 -6.10
CA GLN A 295 -22.67 0.32 -5.39
C GLN A 295 -22.58 0.25 -3.85
N PHE A 296 -21.86 -0.72 -3.29
CA PHE A 296 -21.79 -0.95 -1.85
C PHE A 296 -20.57 -0.29 -1.22
N LEU A 297 -20.76 0.21 -0.01
CA LEU A 297 -19.68 0.64 0.89
C LEU A 297 -19.67 -0.33 2.07
N VAL A 298 -18.53 -0.94 2.36
CA VAL A 298 -18.39 -1.97 3.39
C VAL A 298 -17.54 -1.40 4.53
N ILE A 299 -18.09 -1.41 5.75
CA ILE A 299 -17.47 -0.88 6.96
C ILE A 299 -17.22 -2.02 7.95
N ARG A 300 -15.95 -2.30 8.24
CA ARG A 300 -15.52 -3.28 9.24
C ARG A 300 -15.61 -2.68 10.64
N GLU A 301 -16.55 -3.15 11.45
CA GLU A 301 -16.75 -2.72 12.84
C GLU A 301 -16.26 -3.79 13.83
N LEU A 302 -16.21 -3.45 15.12
CA LEU A 302 -15.62 -4.31 16.16
C LEU A 302 -16.35 -5.66 16.38
N ASN A 303 -17.59 -5.82 15.89
CA ASN A 303 -18.45 -6.97 16.18
C ASN A 303 -19.44 -7.33 15.06
N LYS A 304 -19.31 -6.71 13.89
CA LYS A 304 -20.17 -6.82 12.71
C LYS A 304 -19.47 -6.18 11.50
N VAL A 305 -20.03 -6.37 10.32
CA VAL A 305 -19.68 -5.57 9.14
C VAL A 305 -20.95 -4.88 8.68
N SER A 306 -20.92 -3.55 8.52
CA SER A 306 -22.05 -2.83 7.95
C SER A 306 -21.85 -2.54 6.47
N VAL A 307 -22.93 -2.64 5.71
CA VAL A 307 -22.96 -2.42 4.26
C VAL A 307 -23.93 -1.29 3.96
N VAL A 308 -23.50 -0.29 3.20
CA VAL A 308 -24.33 0.82 2.72
C VAL A 308 -24.61 0.62 1.24
N ASP A 309 -25.87 0.40 0.87
CA ASP A 309 -26.30 0.30 -0.53
C ASP A 309 -26.62 1.69 -1.10
N ARG A 310 -25.71 2.20 -1.94
CA ARG A 310 -25.83 3.54 -2.52
C ARG A 310 -26.94 3.66 -3.56
N ASN A 311 -27.32 2.55 -4.22
CA ASN A 311 -28.43 2.54 -5.18
C ASN A 311 -29.79 2.55 -4.46
N ASN A 312 -29.84 2.08 -3.22
CA ASN A 312 -31.05 1.98 -2.40
C ASN A 312 -31.09 3.05 -1.31
N ASN A 313 -30.90 4.31 -1.69
CA ASN A 313 -30.94 5.50 -0.80
C ASN A 313 -29.95 5.44 0.40
N ASN A 314 -28.79 4.81 0.23
CA ASN A 314 -27.80 4.59 1.29
C ASN A 314 -28.35 3.78 2.49
N ILE A 315 -29.28 2.84 2.25
CA ILE A 315 -29.75 1.94 3.31
C ILE A 315 -28.58 1.14 3.89
N VAL A 316 -28.46 1.17 5.22
CA VAL A 316 -27.43 0.44 5.97
C VAL A 316 -27.99 -0.90 6.41
N THR A 317 -27.27 -1.97 6.05
CA THR A 317 -27.52 -3.35 6.49
C THR A 317 -26.39 -3.80 7.41
N SER A 318 -26.67 -4.73 8.32
CA SER A 318 -25.64 -5.43 9.10
C SER A 318 -25.46 -6.83 8.53
N ILE A 319 -24.20 -7.26 8.37
CA ILE A 319 -23.82 -8.60 7.96
C ILE A 319 -22.75 -9.11 8.94
N LEU A 320 -22.59 -10.43 9.02
CA LEU A 320 -21.60 -11.09 9.89
C LEU A 320 -21.73 -10.69 11.39
N ASP A 321 -22.95 -10.38 11.84
CA ASP A 321 -23.25 -9.97 13.21
C ASP A 321 -22.76 -11.00 14.24
N GLY A 322 -21.97 -10.54 15.22
CA GLY A 322 -21.43 -11.38 16.28
C GLY A 322 -20.20 -12.19 15.86
N LEU A 323 -19.58 -11.89 14.72
CA LEU A 323 -18.22 -12.32 14.38
C LEU A 323 -17.21 -11.19 14.63
N ASN A 324 -16.04 -11.55 15.15
CA ASN A 324 -14.88 -10.65 15.26
C ASN A 324 -14.15 -10.62 13.92
N VAL A 325 -14.56 -9.75 12.98
CA VAL A 325 -13.98 -9.71 11.62
C VAL A 325 -12.63 -8.99 11.62
N THR A 326 -11.57 -9.75 11.43
CA THR A 326 -10.17 -9.29 11.51
C THR A 326 -9.64 -8.76 10.18
N ASN A 327 -10.11 -9.29 9.04
CA ASN A 327 -9.72 -8.81 7.70
C ASN A 327 -10.85 -9.00 6.68
N ILE A 328 -10.86 -8.17 5.62
CA ILE A 328 -11.82 -8.17 4.51
C ILE A 328 -11.07 -8.02 3.18
N SER A 329 -11.49 -8.76 2.16
CA SER A 329 -11.17 -8.56 0.74
C SER A 329 -12.46 -8.50 -0.09
N LEU A 330 -12.45 -7.82 -1.23
CA LEU A 330 -13.62 -7.63 -2.09
C LEU A 330 -13.37 -8.09 -3.52
N GLU A 331 -14.35 -8.78 -4.12
CA GLU A 331 -14.37 -9.10 -5.55
C GLU A 331 -15.80 -8.90 -6.09
N GLY A 332 -16.04 -7.83 -6.88
CA GLY A 332 -17.39 -7.48 -7.33
C GLY A 332 -18.35 -7.24 -6.16
N THR A 333 -19.39 -8.07 -6.02
CA THR A 333 -20.34 -8.07 -4.90
C THR A 333 -19.95 -8.99 -3.73
N LEU A 334 -18.80 -9.69 -3.81
CA LEU A 334 -18.40 -10.69 -2.82
C LEU A 334 -17.48 -10.09 -1.75
N VAL A 335 -17.85 -10.28 -0.49
CA VAL A 335 -17.09 -9.89 0.71
C VAL A 335 -16.43 -11.13 1.29
N TYR A 336 -15.15 -11.33 0.99
CA TYR A 336 -14.32 -12.37 1.58
C TYR A 336 -13.81 -11.90 2.93
N TYR A 337 -13.85 -12.77 3.96
CA TYR A 337 -13.50 -12.36 5.32
C TYR A 337 -12.71 -13.41 6.09
N LEU A 338 -11.85 -12.90 6.98
CA LEU A 338 -11.27 -13.64 8.10
C LEU A 338 -11.91 -13.12 9.39
N ALA A 339 -12.35 -14.03 10.26
CA ALA A 339 -13.00 -13.69 11.51
C ALA A 339 -12.77 -14.74 12.61
N GLU A 340 -13.19 -14.41 13.83
CA GLU A 340 -13.36 -15.37 14.92
C GLU A 340 -14.83 -15.39 15.39
N ASP A 341 -15.32 -16.54 15.86
CA ASP A 341 -16.61 -16.62 16.55
C ASP A 341 -16.51 -16.19 18.03
N ASN A 342 -17.65 -16.19 18.74
CA ASN A 342 -17.74 -15.85 20.16
C ASN A 342 -17.00 -16.82 21.12
N MET A 343 -16.41 -17.90 20.60
CA MET A 343 -15.57 -18.86 21.32
C MET A 343 -14.08 -18.72 20.99
N GLY A 344 -13.72 -17.84 20.03
CA GLY A 344 -12.36 -17.72 19.50
C GLY A 344 -12.02 -18.76 18.42
N THR A 345 -13.02 -19.38 17.80
CA THR A 345 -12.82 -20.29 16.66
C THR A 345 -12.58 -19.47 15.39
N PRO A 346 -11.46 -19.65 14.66
CA PRO A 346 -11.25 -18.98 13.38
C PRO A 346 -12.27 -19.43 12.33
N ILE A 347 -12.77 -18.47 11.55
CA ILE A 347 -13.70 -18.68 10.43
C ILE A 347 -13.16 -17.92 9.22
N THR A 348 -13.09 -18.61 8.08
CA THR A 348 -12.98 -17.97 6.76
C THR A 348 -14.33 -18.09 6.06
N GLY A 349 -14.77 -17.04 5.36
CA GLY A 349 -16.04 -17.07 4.64
C GLY A 349 -16.09 -16.11 3.46
N VAL A 350 -17.16 -16.25 2.68
CA VAL A 350 -17.58 -15.28 1.65
C VAL A 350 -19.05 -14.95 1.85
N TYR A 351 -19.35 -13.65 1.85
CA TYR A 351 -20.71 -13.12 1.91
C TYR A 351 -21.02 -12.41 0.59
N ASP A 352 -22.10 -12.79 -0.09
CA ASP A 352 -22.51 -12.18 -1.37
C ASP A 352 -23.55 -11.08 -1.16
N LEU A 353 -23.17 -9.84 -1.45
CA LEU A 353 -24.03 -8.66 -1.29
C LEU A 353 -25.21 -8.61 -2.27
N SER A 354 -25.21 -9.44 -3.33
CA SER A 354 -26.28 -9.47 -4.34
C SER A 354 -27.51 -10.27 -3.91
N ASN A 355 -27.34 -11.25 -3.00
CA ASN A 355 -28.39 -12.15 -2.54
C ASN A 355 -28.47 -12.33 -1.01
N GLY A 356 -27.43 -11.93 -0.28
CA GLY A 356 -27.34 -12.02 1.18
C GLY A 356 -26.94 -13.39 1.73
N GLU A 357 -26.47 -14.30 0.87
CA GLU A 357 -25.98 -15.62 1.29
C GLU A 357 -24.56 -15.53 1.89
N ASN A 358 -24.33 -16.29 2.96
CA ASN A 358 -23.02 -16.42 3.61
C ASN A 358 -22.54 -17.87 3.54
N THR A 359 -21.36 -18.08 2.98
CA THR A 359 -20.73 -19.41 2.86
C THR A 359 -19.42 -19.43 3.65
N VAL A 360 -19.38 -20.26 4.71
CA VAL A 360 -18.13 -20.60 5.40
C VAL A 360 -17.30 -21.51 4.49
N LEU A 361 -16.01 -21.20 4.34
CA LEU A 361 -15.09 -21.94 3.46
C LEU A 361 -14.35 -23.02 4.24
N ASP A 362 -14.14 -24.19 3.63
CA ASP A 362 -13.48 -25.35 4.27
C ASP A 362 -11.99 -25.11 4.59
N ASN A 363 -11.38 -24.07 4.01
CA ASN A 363 -10.00 -23.67 4.25
C ASN A 363 -9.77 -22.18 3.88
N GLN A 364 -8.62 -21.64 4.28
CA GLN A 364 -8.26 -20.23 4.06
C GLN A 364 -7.84 -19.92 2.61
N THR A 365 -7.46 -20.92 1.80
CA THR A 365 -6.79 -20.69 0.50
C THR A 365 -7.61 -19.79 -0.44
N GLN A 366 -8.94 -19.95 -0.46
CA GLN A 366 -9.82 -19.11 -1.29
C GLN A 366 -9.90 -17.64 -0.85
N TYR A 367 -9.59 -17.31 0.40
CA TYR A 367 -9.39 -15.92 0.85
C TYR A 367 -8.01 -15.40 0.42
N ASP A 368 -6.98 -16.22 0.62
CA ASP A 368 -5.60 -15.89 0.27
C ASP A 368 -5.46 -15.65 -1.26
N ASP A 369 -6.12 -16.46 -2.09
CA ASP A 369 -6.16 -16.36 -3.55
C ASP A 369 -6.63 -14.97 -4.04
N ILE A 370 -7.50 -14.30 -3.30
CA ILE A 370 -8.16 -13.04 -3.70
C ILE A 370 -7.44 -11.80 -3.16
N GLN A 371 -6.58 -11.96 -2.15
CA GLN A 371 -5.59 -10.93 -1.75
C GLN A 371 -4.43 -10.80 -2.76
N THR A 372 -4.46 -11.54 -3.87
CA THR A 372 -3.38 -11.67 -4.85
C THR A 372 -3.46 -10.71 -6.04
N PHE A 373 -4.63 -10.12 -6.30
CA PHE A 373 -4.95 -9.40 -7.54
C PHE A 373 -4.68 -7.90 -7.49
#